data_AF-A0A7X3NZC2-F1
#
_entry.id   AF-A0A7X3NZC2-F1
#
_cell.length_a   1.000
_cell.length_b   1.000
_cell.length_c   1.000
_cell.angle_alpha   90.00
_cell.angle_beta   90.00
_cell.angle_gamma   90.00
#
_symmetry.space_group_name_H-M   'P 1'
#
loop_
_entity.id
_entity.type
_entity.pdbx_description
1 polymer ?
#
loop_
_entity_poly.entity_id
_entity_poly.type
_entity_poly.pdbx_seq_one_letter_code
_entity_poly.pdbx_strand_id
1 'polypeptide(L)'
;MPDITPDDIHNIDNFDTLLDFLREKLGWHIPEDVELEDIAFPWSPEDLDLDEPTEELVVDCQQLPPFPTNQLEFDFSDSTQPWGIFFLQFDSESVYRTALRRVLRGLVERHDRDASLPAWRHDHLLFICTTTDFQRFAFAHFAATTQNWRRAVLSIFSWEQGDTHIRTLCECNLPALAFPSGGFSTDQLWLQEWQKAFDVETVTDKFFADYQRVFTQVENAVEGIPEGETEKRRLYTQRLFNRLMFLRFIEKKGWLTYNGDRDYLRALFDATEASQTDESFLNDRLFWAFFRGLGNVTNLLEESAEMIERRGEVPFLNDGLFEMQEYDARNDVHIPNDKFAEILKLFERYNFTVTESTPLDIEVAVDPEMLGKVFEELVTGRHDTGSYYTPRPVVSFMCRESLKICLQNKTDETPETL
;
A
#
# COMPACT_ATOMS: atom_id res chain seq x y z
N MET A 1 8.20 12.69 -20.48
CA MET A 1 8.82 11.62 -19.68
C MET A 1 8.43 10.30 -20.31
N PRO A 2 9.34 9.31 -20.33
CA PRO A 2 8.97 7.96 -20.72
C PRO A 2 7.90 7.42 -19.77
N ASP A 3 7.02 6.56 -20.27
CA ASP A 3 6.04 5.87 -19.45
C ASP A 3 6.77 4.88 -18.53
N ILE A 4 6.41 4.85 -17.24
CA ILE A 4 6.99 3.91 -16.27
C ILE A 4 6.18 2.62 -16.35
N THR A 5 6.83 1.52 -16.67
CA THR A 5 6.19 0.22 -16.83
C THR A 5 6.54 -0.73 -15.68
N PRO A 6 5.71 -1.74 -15.39
CA PRO A 6 6.06 -2.76 -14.41
C PRO A 6 7.42 -3.44 -14.68
N ASP A 7 7.75 -3.68 -15.96
CA ASP A 7 9.03 -4.25 -16.37
C ASP A 7 10.21 -3.36 -15.97
N ASP A 8 10.06 -2.03 -16.04
CA ASP A 8 11.10 -1.10 -15.59
C ASP A 8 11.39 -1.25 -14.09
N ILE A 9 10.36 -1.52 -13.29
CA ILE A 9 10.47 -1.71 -11.84
C ILE A 9 11.05 -3.07 -11.50
N HIS A 10 10.65 -4.12 -12.23
CA HIS A 10 11.17 -5.47 -12.03
C HIS A 10 12.67 -5.59 -12.33
N ASN A 11 13.20 -4.73 -13.21
CA ASN A 11 14.63 -4.67 -13.50
C ASN A 11 15.48 -4.01 -12.40
N ILE A 12 14.87 -3.46 -11.33
CA ILE A 12 15.58 -2.81 -10.22
C ILE A 12 15.94 -3.87 -9.16
N ASP A 13 17.17 -4.35 -9.17
CA ASP A 13 17.65 -5.42 -8.29
C ASP A 13 18.80 -5.01 -7.36
N ASN A 14 19.28 -3.75 -7.45
CA ASN A 14 20.32 -3.18 -6.61
C ASN A 14 20.29 -1.63 -6.66
N PHE A 15 21.22 -0.96 -5.99
CA PHE A 15 21.30 0.50 -6.03
C PHE A 15 21.68 1.06 -7.40
N ASP A 16 22.54 0.41 -8.17
CA ASP A 16 22.99 0.90 -9.48
C ASP A 16 21.83 0.88 -10.49
N THR A 17 21.09 -0.23 -10.56
CA THR A 17 19.89 -0.33 -11.40
C THR A 17 18.78 0.64 -10.95
N LEU A 18 18.71 0.94 -9.64
CA LEU A 18 17.83 1.99 -9.12
C LEU A 18 18.29 3.39 -9.55
N LEU A 19 19.59 3.69 -9.50
CA LEU A 19 20.13 4.98 -9.97
C LEU A 19 19.88 5.18 -11.47
N ASP A 20 20.09 4.14 -12.28
CA ASP A 20 19.76 4.14 -13.70
C ASP A 20 18.28 4.43 -13.93
N PHE A 21 17.39 3.77 -13.17
CA PHE A 21 15.96 4.04 -13.23
C PHE A 21 15.62 5.50 -12.87
N LEU A 22 16.16 6.02 -11.76
CA LEU A 22 15.94 7.41 -11.33
C LEU A 22 16.43 8.42 -12.37
N ARG A 23 17.58 8.16 -13.00
CA ARG A 23 18.14 8.98 -14.07
C ARG A 23 17.27 8.93 -15.33
N GLU A 24 16.98 7.74 -15.84
CA GLU A 24 16.39 7.56 -17.17
C GLU A 24 14.87 7.75 -17.20
N LYS A 25 14.18 7.27 -16.16
CA LYS A 25 12.71 7.31 -16.09
C LYS A 25 12.20 8.54 -15.37
N LEU A 26 12.87 8.92 -14.27
CA LEU A 26 12.49 10.09 -13.48
C LEU A 26 13.28 11.35 -13.84
N GLY A 27 14.30 11.28 -14.69
CA GLY A 27 15.05 12.47 -15.14
C GLY A 27 15.92 13.09 -14.04
N TRP A 28 16.28 12.33 -13.01
CA TRP A 28 17.14 12.84 -11.93
C TRP A 28 18.54 13.15 -12.47
N HIS A 29 19.13 14.23 -11.97
CA HIS A 29 20.45 14.71 -12.41
C HIS A 29 21.57 13.92 -11.72
N ILE A 30 21.64 12.63 -12.02
CA ILE A 30 22.64 11.68 -11.52
C ILE A 30 23.63 11.41 -12.67
N PRO A 31 24.95 11.39 -12.42
CA PRO A 31 25.92 11.02 -13.44
C PRO A 31 25.64 9.63 -14.06
N GLU A 32 26.09 9.43 -15.29
CA GLU A 32 26.08 8.10 -15.93
C GLU A 32 27.24 7.25 -15.39
N ASP A 33 27.05 5.92 -15.35
CA ASP A 33 28.09 4.93 -15.00
C ASP A 33 28.79 5.17 -13.66
N VAL A 34 28.04 5.56 -12.62
CA VAL A 34 28.55 5.76 -11.25
C VAL A 34 27.85 4.84 -10.26
N GLU A 35 28.62 4.29 -9.33
CA GLU A 35 28.08 3.56 -8.17
C GLU A 35 27.62 4.56 -7.11
N LEU A 36 26.63 4.18 -6.29
CA LEU A 36 26.10 5.07 -5.25
C LEU A 36 27.20 5.54 -4.27
N GLU A 37 28.11 4.63 -3.91
CA GLU A 37 29.24 4.89 -2.99
C GLU A 37 30.23 5.95 -3.53
N ASP A 38 30.32 6.10 -4.85
CA ASP A 38 31.23 7.05 -5.48
C ASP A 38 30.71 8.50 -5.45
N ILE A 39 29.39 8.66 -5.33
CA ILE A 39 28.73 9.96 -5.42
C ILE A 39 28.07 10.41 -4.12
N ALA A 40 27.68 9.49 -3.25
CA ALA A 40 26.93 9.78 -2.04
C ALA A 40 27.84 9.98 -0.81
N PHE A 41 27.33 10.72 0.17
CA PHE A 41 28.01 10.94 1.45
C PHE A 41 27.50 9.93 2.49
N PRO A 42 28.36 9.06 3.04
CA PRO A 42 27.94 8.11 4.07
C PRO A 42 27.65 8.84 5.39
N TRP A 43 26.64 8.35 6.12
CA TRP A 43 26.27 8.79 7.47
C TRP A 43 26.50 7.67 8.46
N SER A 44 27.35 7.91 9.47
CA SER A 44 27.58 6.92 10.51
C SER A 44 26.41 6.86 11.51
N PRO A 45 26.26 5.74 12.24
CA PRO A 45 25.30 5.65 13.36
C PRO A 45 25.49 6.76 14.41
N GLU A 46 26.73 7.20 14.59
CA GLU A 46 27.13 8.27 15.51
C GLU A 46 26.65 9.64 15.01
N ASP A 47 26.78 9.93 13.71
CA ASP A 47 26.26 11.15 13.08
C ASP A 47 24.73 11.26 13.23
N LEU A 48 24.06 10.12 13.24
CA LEU A 48 22.60 10.00 13.32
C LEU A 48 22.05 9.87 14.75
N ASP A 49 22.91 9.78 15.78
CA ASP A 49 22.51 9.55 17.19
C ASP A 49 21.58 8.33 17.34
N LEU A 50 21.96 7.21 16.69
CA LEU A 50 21.22 5.95 16.72
C LEU A 50 21.49 5.17 18.02
N ASP A 51 20.48 4.48 18.52
CA ASP A 51 20.61 3.50 19.59
C ASP A 51 21.04 2.13 19.04
N GLU A 52 21.74 1.32 19.84
CA GLU A 52 22.26 0.00 19.43
C GLU A 52 21.24 -0.86 18.66
N PRO A 53 19.96 -0.98 19.08
CA PRO A 53 18.99 -1.78 18.32
C PRO A 53 18.66 -1.22 16.93
N THR A 54 18.79 0.09 16.74
CA THR A 54 18.56 0.72 15.44
C THR A 54 19.78 0.62 14.54
N GLU A 55 20.99 0.71 15.12
CA GLU A 55 22.26 0.51 14.41
C GLU A 55 22.36 -0.90 13.81
N GLU A 56 21.94 -1.93 14.55
CA GLU A 56 21.89 -3.31 14.02
C GLU A 56 20.93 -3.46 12.83
N LEU A 57 19.91 -2.59 12.72
CA LEU A 57 18.90 -2.65 11.67
C LEU A 57 19.25 -1.80 10.45
N VAL A 58 19.92 -0.67 10.61
CA VAL A 58 20.30 0.24 9.52
C VAL A 58 21.74 -0.05 9.13
N VAL A 59 21.90 -0.85 8.06
CA VAL A 59 23.20 -1.30 7.57
C VAL A 59 23.97 -0.18 6.89
N ASP A 60 23.25 0.62 6.11
CA ASP A 60 23.85 1.70 5.35
C ASP A 60 22.89 2.90 5.26
N CYS A 61 23.47 4.10 5.29
CA CYS A 61 22.76 5.36 5.14
C CYS A 61 23.63 6.33 4.34
N GLN A 62 23.22 6.61 3.11
CA GLN A 62 23.98 7.43 2.18
C GLN A 62 23.14 8.61 1.71
N GLN A 63 23.70 9.81 1.77
CA GLN A 63 23.05 11.01 1.30
C GLN A 63 23.48 11.35 -0.12
N LEU A 64 22.53 11.47 -1.04
CA LEU A 64 22.81 11.96 -2.38
C LEU A 64 23.17 13.45 -2.32
N PRO A 65 24.24 13.90 -3.00
CA PRO A 65 24.59 15.31 -3.09
C PRO A 65 23.47 16.10 -3.79
N PRO A 66 23.37 17.42 -3.52
CA PRO A 66 22.50 18.29 -4.30
C PRO A 66 22.76 18.16 -5.80
N PHE A 67 21.70 18.18 -6.61
CA PHE A 67 21.84 18.15 -8.06
C PHE A 67 22.68 19.34 -8.57
N PRO A 68 23.53 19.14 -9.59
CA PRO A 68 24.43 20.19 -10.07
C PRO A 68 23.68 21.43 -10.57
N THR A 69 24.01 22.61 -10.03
CA THR A 69 23.42 23.89 -10.43
C THR A 69 23.70 24.29 -11.88
N ASN A 70 24.79 23.77 -12.47
CA ASN A 70 25.22 24.11 -13.83
C ASN A 70 24.39 23.44 -14.94
N GLN A 71 23.55 22.47 -14.58
CA GLN A 71 22.61 21.78 -15.49
C GLN A 71 21.17 22.30 -15.29
N LEU A 72 20.98 23.26 -14.39
CA LEU A 72 19.70 23.92 -14.12
C LEU A 72 19.78 25.33 -14.75
N GLU A 73 18.99 25.61 -15.79
CA GLU A 73 18.93 26.94 -16.42
C GLU A 73 18.19 27.98 -15.53
N PHE A 74 18.53 28.07 -14.25
CA PHE A 74 17.81 28.93 -13.29
C PHE A 74 18.74 29.75 -12.40
N ASP A 75 18.37 31.03 -12.28
CA ASP A 75 19.03 32.05 -11.46
C ASP A 75 18.55 31.87 -10.02
N PHE A 76 19.15 30.92 -9.33
CA PHE A 76 18.91 30.77 -7.91
C PHE A 76 19.60 31.91 -7.18
N SER A 77 18.81 32.76 -6.53
CA SER A 77 19.37 33.90 -5.82
C SER A 77 20.28 33.53 -4.64
N ASP A 78 20.35 32.25 -4.22
CA ASP A 78 21.29 31.69 -3.22
C ASP A 78 21.18 30.13 -3.04
N SER A 79 20.59 29.36 -3.97
CA SER A 79 19.90 28.09 -3.60
C SER A 79 20.77 26.85 -3.38
N THR A 80 20.36 26.09 -2.37
CA THR A 80 20.60 24.65 -2.27
C THR A 80 19.32 23.91 -2.67
N GLN A 81 19.45 22.70 -3.20
CA GLN A 81 18.32 21.78 -3.38
C GLN A 81 17.50 21.71 -2.07
N PRO A 82 16.17 21.87 -2.10
CA PRO A 82 15.35 21.90 -0.89
C PRO A 82 15.24 20.53 -0.21
N TRP A 83 15.44 19.43 -0.96
CA TRP A 83 15.33 18.05 -0.49
C TRP A 83 16.66 17.47 -0.01
N GLY A 84 16.69 16.90 1.19
CA GLY A 84 17.68 15.87 1.54
C GLY A 84 17.22 14.51 1.03
N ILE A 85 18.01 13.87 0.17
CA ILE A 85 17.70 12.56 -0.41
C ILE A 85 18.66 11.54 0.21
N PHE A 86 18.11 10.51 0.84
CA PHE A 86 18.86 9.51 1.57
C PHE A 86 18.51 8.11 1.08
N PHE A 87 19.52 7.31 0.79
CA PHE A 87 19.42 5.89 0.53
C PHE A 87 19.70 5.13 1.82
N LEU A 88 18.81 4.21 2.18
CA LEU A 88 18.95 3.38 3.38
C LEU A 88 18.84 1.91 3.05
N GLN A 89 19.72 1.12 3.64
CA GLN A 89 19.65 -0.34 3.58
C GLN A 89 19.35 -0.91 4.96
N PHE A 90 18.37 -1.83 5.03
CA PHE A 90 17.92 -2.44 6.28
C PHE A 90 18.27 -3.94 6.34
N ASP A 91 18.84 -4.39 7.45
CA ASP A 91 19.09 -5.82 7.72
C ASP A 91 17.81 -6.50 8.24
N SER A 92 16.80 -6.55 7.39
CA SER A 92 15.56 -7.25 7.71
C SER A 92 14.72 -7.53 6.49
N GLU A 93 13.67 -8.31 6.71
CA GLU A 93 12.65 -8.54 5.69
C GLU A 93 11.79 -7.29 5.43
N SER A 94 11.82 -6.21 6.23
CA SER A 94 10.89 -5.07 6.05
C SER A 94 11.45 -3.72 6.51
N VAL A 95 11.11 -2.66 5.79
CA VAL A 95 11.46 -1.28 6.19
C VAL A 95 10.84 -0.92 7.55
N TYR A 96 11.69 -0.73 8.57
CA TYR A 96 11.23 -0.42 9.92
C TYR A 96 10.90 1.06 10.10
N ARG A 97 9.59 1.34 10.21
CA ARG A 97 9.05 2.68 10.46
C ARG A 97 9.63 3.34 11.73
N THR A 98 9.91 2.54 12.76
CA THR A 98 10.56 2.98 14.00
C THR A 98 12.01 3.42 13.77
N ALA A 99 12.76 2.67 12.96
CA ALA A 99 14.13 3.02 12.59
C ALA A 99 14.17 4.30 11.74
N LEU A 100 13.26 4.47 10.77
CA LEU A 100 13.15 5.72 10.00
C LEU A 100 12.87 6.94 10.89
N ARG A 101 12.09 6.80 11.96
CA ARG A 101 11.87 7.88 12.93
C ARG A 101 13.13 8.20 13.74
N ARG A 102 13.99 7.21 14.01
CA ARG A 102 15.29 7.40 14.66
C ARG A 102 16.27 8.08 13.71
N VAL A 103 16.32 7.68 12.44
CA VAL A 103 17.11 8.38 11.41
C VAL A 103 16.65 9.83 11.28
N LEU A 104 15.33 10.08 11.18
CA LEU A 104 14.79 11.44 11.15
C LEU A 104 15.28 12.29 12.33
N ARG A 105 15.30 11.71 13.53
CA ARG A 105 15.78 12.39 14.75
C ARG A 105 17.24 12.86 14.63
N GLY A 106 18.08 12.13 13.89
CA GLY A 106 19.48 12.48 13.61
C GLY A 106 19.65 13.55 12.52
N LEU A 107 18.65 13.73 11.66
CA LEU A 107 18.71 14.65 10.52
C LEU A 107 18.04 16.01 10.77
N VAL A 108 17.18 16.12 11.79
CA VAL A 108 16.50 17.38 12.12
C VAL A 108 17.27 18.22 13.13
N GLU A 109 17.04 19.53 13.08
CA GLU A 109 17.63 20.49 14.03
C GLU A 109 17.24 20.16 15.48
N ARG A 110 18.25 20.04 16.36
CA ARG A 110 18.10 19.78 17.79
C ARG A 110 19.19 20.51 18.57
N HIS A 111 18.85 20.93 19.78
CA HIS A 111 19.78 21.65 20.67
C HIS A 111 21.05 20.84 21.02
N ASP A 112 20.96 19.51 21.07
CA ASP A 112 22.02 18.60 21.49
C ASP A 112 22.76 17.93 20.33
N ARG A 113 22.51 18.37 19.09
CA ARG A 113 23.13 17.81 17.88
C ARG A 113 24.47 18.47 17.58
N ASP A 114 25.36 17.73 16.93
CA ASP A 114 26.59 18.32 16.40
C ASP A 114 26.27 19.41 15.37
N ALA A 115 26.68 20.64 15.67
CA ALA A 115 26.44 21.81 14.84
C ALA A 115 27.26 21.82 13.53
N SER A 116 28.23 20.90 13.38
CA SER A 116 29.00 20.73 12.15
C SER A 116 28.25 19.93 11.08
N LEU A 117 27.25 19.14 11.47
CA LEU A 117 26.46 18.33 10.54
C LEU A 117 25.30 19.14 9.95
N PRO A 118 25.00 18.99 8.65
CA PRO A 118 23.85 19.65 8.01
C PRO A 118 22.53 19.19 8.65
N ALA A 119 21.55 20.09 8.80
CA ALA A 119 20.23 19.78 9.36
C ALA A 119 19.14 20.09 8.33
N TRP A 120 18.07 19.28 8.35
CA TRP A 120 16.93 19.43 7.47
C TRP A 120 15.66 19.73 8.23
N ARG A 121 14.72 20.33 7.52
CA ARG A 121 13.32 20.28 7.95
C ARG A 121 12.79 18.87 7.70
N HIS A 122 11.99 18.35 8.62
CA HIS A 122 11.46 16.99 8.53
C HIS A 122 10.63 16.75 7.26
N ASP A 123 9.95 17.80 6.77
CA ASP A 123 9.12 17.81 5.56
C ASP A 123 9.89 18.05 4.27
N HIS A 124 11.22 18.04 4.34
CA HIS A 124 12.15 18.25 3.22
C HIS A 124 13.10 17.06 3.05
N LEU A 125 12.65 15.86 3.48
CA LEU A 125 13.44 14.63 3.45
C LEU A 125 12.74 13.56 2.62
N LEU A 126 13.47 12.96 1.69
CA LEU A 126 13.07 11.81 0.90
C LEU A 126 13.99 10.65 1.25
N PHE A 127 13.41 9.55 1.72
CA PHE A 127 14.13 8.33 2.01
C PHE A 127 13.82 7.28 0.94
N ILE A 128 14.86 6.64 0.42
CA ILE A 128 14.81 5.55 -0.54
C ILE A 128 15.39 4.34 0.17
N CYS A 129 14.53 3.41 0.55
CA CYS A 129 14.85 2.31 1.44
C CYS A 129 14.89 1.00 0.65
N THR A 130 15.80 0.11 1.01
CA THR A 130 15.81 -1.28 0.51
C THR A 130 16.23 -2.26 1.61
N THR A 131 15.90 -3.53 1.42
CA THR A 131 16.42 -4.64 2.23
C THR A 131 17.80 -5.07 1.73
N THR A 132 18.60 -5.74 2.56
CA THR A 132 19.95 -6.21 2.17
C THR A 132 19.96 -7.17 0.99
N ASP A 133 18.87 -7.90 0.77
CA ASP A 133 18.66 -8.83 -0.34
C ASP A 133 18.01 -8.17 -1.59
N PHE A 134 17.76 -6.86 -1.54
CA PHE A 134 17.07 -6.08 -2.56
C PHE A 134 15.71 -6.67 -3.00
N GLN A 135 15.06 -7.45 -2.12
CA GLN A 135 13.73 -7.98 -2.39
C GLN A 135 12.64 -6.94 -2.17
N ARG A 136 12.88 -5.91 -1.34
CA ARG A 136 11.90 -4.85 -1.10
C ARG A 136 12.52 -3.49 -1.27
N PHE A 137 11.77 -2.59 -1.86
CA PHE A 137 12.11 -1.18 -1.96
C PHE A 137 10.95 -0.33 -1.47
N ALA A 138 11.27 0.82 -0.90
CA ALA A 138 10.27 1.77 -0.46
C ALA A 138 10.76 3.21 -0.61
N PHE A 139 9.85 4.11 -0.92
CA PHE A 139 10.06 5.53 -0.73
C PHE A 139 9.31 5.96 0.51
N ALA A 140 9.94 6.79 1.33
CA ALA A 140 9.37 7.29 2.57
C ALA A 140 9.57 8.80 2.74
N HIS A 141 8.56 9.46 3.31
CA HIS A 141 8.54 10.89 3.53
C HIS A 141 7.79 11.25 4.82
N PHE A 142 8.23 12.29 5.52
CA PHE A 142 7.54 12.82 6.71
C PHE A 142 6.79 14.10 6.38
N ALA A 143 5.46 14.08 6.39
CA ALA A 143 4.64 15.23 6.04
C ALA A 143 4.63 16.32 7.14
N ALA A 144 4.49 17.57 6.70
CA ALA A 144 4.42 18.79 7.52
C ALA A 144 3.08 18.98 8.28
N THR A 145 2.44 17.91 8.74
CA THR A 145 1.15 18.01 9.44
C THR A 145 1.26 18.70 10.80
N THR A 146 2.47 18.76 11.37
CA THR A 146 2.76 19.46 12.61
C THR A 146 4.16 20.09 12.57
N GLN A 147 4.39 21.15 13.36
CA GLN A 147 5.76 21.69 13.52
C GLN A 147 6.68 20.75 14.31
N ASN A 148 6.13 19.77 15.02
CA ASN A 148 6.89 18.84 15.84
C ASN A 148 7.18 17.57 15.03
N TRP A 149 8.43 17.41 14.59
CA TRP A 149 8.88 16.24 13.82
C TRP A 149 8.56 14.90 14.51
N ARG A 150 8.46 14.83 15.85
CA ARG A 150 8.08 13.61 16.58
C ARG A 150 6.65 13.15 16.30
N ARG A 151 5.79 14.07 15.86
CA ARG A 151 4.40 13.83 15.46
C ARG A 151 4.21 13.98 13.94
N ALA A 152 5.29 14.10 13.18
CA ALA A 152 5.20 14.10 11.73
C ALA A 152 4.69 12.75 11.23
N VAL A 153 3.80 12.82 10.25
CA VAL A 153 3.17 11.66 9.64
C VAL A 153 4.15 11.08 8.62
N LEU A 154 4.54 9.83 8.82
CA LEU A 154 5.39 9.07 7.93
C LEU A 154 4.52 8.40 6.87
N SER A 155 4.67 8.79 5.61
CA SER A 155 4.00 8.15 4.48
C SER A 155 5.00 7.32 3.70
N ILE A 156 4.64 6.09 3.36
CA ILE A 156 5.50 5.14 2.65
C ILE A 156 4.73 4.50 1.51
N PHE A 157 5.35 4.40 0.34
CA PHE A 157 4.94 3.47 -0.71
C PHE A 157 6.08 2.51 -1.03
N SER A 158 5.77 1.26 -1.33
CA SER A 158 6.76 0.19 -1.50
C SER A 158 6.36 -0.79 -2.59
N TRP A 159 7.34 -1.56 -3.03
CA TRP A 159 7.15 -2.75 -3.87
C TRP A 159 8.11 -3.85 -3.46
N GLU A 160 7.72 -5.08 -3.76
CA GLU A 160 8.56 -6.27 -3.62
C GLU A 160 8.96 -6.80 -5.00
N GLN A 161 10.11 -7.44 -5.07
CA GLN A 161 10.53 -8.14 -6.28
C GLN A 161 9.51 -9.23 -6.63
N GLY A 162 9.12 -9.25 -7.91
CA GLY A 162 8.03 -10.11 -8.40
C GLY A 162 6.61 -9.61 -8.14
N ASP A 163 6.39 -8.43 -7.55
CA ASP A 163 5.03 -7.87 -7.42
C ASP A 163 4.41 -7.56 -8.78
N THR A 164 3.46 -8.37 -9.21
CA THR A 164 2.73 -8.20 -10.48
C THR A 164 1.73 -7.02 -10.48
N HIS A 165 1.60 -6.31 -9.35
CA HIS A 165 0.49 -5.40 -9.03
C HIS A 165 0.92 -3.98 -8.68
N ILE A 166 1.84 -3.43 -9.47
CA ILE A 166 2.54 -2.16 -9.22
C ILE A 166 2.07 -1.01 -10.11
N ARG A 167 0.87 -1.10 -10.68
CA ARG A 167 0.41 -0.08 -11.63
C ARG A 167 0.16 1.27 -10.97
N THR A 168 -0.40 1.34 -9.76
CA THR A 168 -0.50 2.60 -9.00
C THR A 168 0.87 3.22 -8.74
N LEU A 169 1.87 2.40 -8.41
CA LEU A 169 3.24 2.84 -8.23
C LEU A 169 3.76 3.52 -9.52
N CYS A 170 3.54 2.88 -10.67
CA CYS A 170 3.98 3.36 -11.98
C CYS A 170 3.20 4.58 -12.50
N GLU A 171 1.89 4.65 -12.27
CA GLU A 171 1.01 5.71 -12.83
C GLU A 171 0.81 6.90 -11.90
N CYS A 172 1.05 6.75 -10.60
CA CYS A 172 0.69 7.75 -9.60
C CYS A 172 1.88 8.15 -8.72
N ASN A 173 2.56 7.19 -8.08
CA ASN A 173 3.59 7.51 -7.10
C ASN A 173 4.90 7.96 -7.75
N LEU A 174 5.52 7.12 -8.57
CA LEU A 174 6.84 7.39 -9.16
C LEU A 174 6.84 8.60 -10.11
N PRO A 175 5.82 8.82 -10.97
CA PRO A 175 5.78 10.01 -11.83
C PRO A 175 5.79 11.33 -11.06
N ALA A 176 5.26 11.37 -9.84
CA ALA A 176 5.29 12.56 -8.99
C ALA A 176 6.71 12.90 -8.50
N LEU A 177 7.60 11.91 -8.43
CA LEU A 177 9.02 12.09 -8.11
C LEU A 177 9.88 12.43 -9.33
N ALA A 178 9.29 12.62 -10.51
CA ALA A 178 10.06 12.99 -11.68
C ALA A 178 10.63 14.41 -11.56
N PHE A 179 11.84 14.58 -12.07
CA PHE A 179 12.48 15.87 -12.23
C PHE A 179 12.25 16.33 -13.69
N PRO A 180 11.50 17.42 -13.90
CA PRO A 180 11.19 17.89 -15.24
C PRO A 180 12.45 18.40 -15.96
N SER A 181 12.54 18.19 -17.28
CA SER A 181 13.69 18.60 -18.09
C SER A 181 13.94 20.12 -18.06
N GLY A 182 12.89 20.91 -17.81
CA GLY A 182 12.96 22.35 -17.63
C GLY A 182 13.10 22.78 -16.17
N GLY A 183 13.42 21.89 -15.24
CA GLY A 183 13.53 22.18 -13.81
C GLY A 183 12.24 22.65 -13.14
N PHE A 184 12.33 22.94 -11.84
CA PHE A 184 11.25 23.57 -11.09
C PHE A 184 11.48 25.08 -11.01
N SER A 185 10.41 25.86 -11.12
CA SER A 185 10.52 27.33 -11.06
C SER A 185 10.69 27.87 -9.64
N THR A 186 10.32 27.10 -8.61
CA THR A 186 10.57 27.41 -7.19
C THR A 186 10.76 26.14 -6.38
N ASP A 187 11.48 26.25 -5.26
CA ASP A 187 11.62 25.16 -4.27
C ASP A 187 10.26 24.68 -3.75
N GLN A 188 9.32 25.61 -3.56
CA GLN A 188 7.98 25.29 -3.10
C GLN A 188 7.21 24.41 -4.09
N LEU A 189 7.37 24.66 -5.40
CA LEU A 189 6.75 23.83 -6.43
C LEU A 189 7.39 22.44 -6.48
N TRP A 190 8.72 22.35 -6.34
CA TRP A 190 9.40 21.05 -6.26
C TRP A 190 8.89 20.23 -5.07
N LEU A 191 8.85 20.83 -3.88
CA LEU A 191 8.33 20.18 -2.67
C LEU A 191 6.89 19.70 -2.89
N GLN A 192 6.01 20.56 -3.42
CA GLN A 192 4.61 20.23 -3.66
C GLN A 192 4.41 19.09 -4.66
N GLU A 193 5.17 19.05 -5.75
CA GLU A 193 5.03 17.99 -6.75
C GLU A 193 5.50 16.64 -6.20
N TRP A 194 6.68 16.58 -5.57
CA TRP A 194 7.22 15.32 -5.03
C TRP A 194 6.40 14.80 -3.83
N GLN A 195 5.80 15.69 -3.03
CA GLN A 195 4.91 15.29 -1.94
C GLN A 195 3.65 14.55 -2.43
N LYS A 196 3.20 14.77 -3.67
CA LYS A 196 2.05 14.03 -4.25
C LYS A 196 2.31 12.53 -4.36
N ALA A 197 3.58 12.11 -4.43
CA ALA A 197 3.94 10.70 -4.45
C ALA A 197 3.48 9.96 -3.17
N PHE A 198 3.20 10.71 -2.10
CA PHE A 198 2.86 10.20 -0.78
C PHE A 198 1.40 10.45 -0.37
N ASP A 199 0.57 10.93 -1.31
CA ASP A 199 -0.83 11.24 -1.07
C ASP A 199 -1.72 9.99 -1.21
N VAL A 200 -2.21 9.49 -0.08
CA VAL A 200 -3.12 8.34 -0.02
C VAL A 200 -4.51 8.68 -0.53
N GLU A 201 -4.97 9.93 -0.37
CA GLU A 201 -6.31 10.34 -0.80
C GLU A 201 -6.44 10.22 -2.32
N THR A 202 -5.42 10.62 -3.07
CA THR A 202 -5.39 10.46 -4.53
C THR A 202 -5.53 8.99 -4.97
N VAL A 203 -4.80 8.06 -4.33
CA VAL A 203 -4.89 6.62 -4.65
C VAL A 203 -6.25 6.04 -4.27
N THR A 204 -6.73 6.44 -3.09
CA THR A 204 -8.01 6.07 -2.50
C THR A 204 -9.18 6.48 -3.40
N ASP A 205 -9.24 7.75 -3.80
CA ASP A 205 -10.32 8.31 -4.63
C ASP A 205 -10.35 7.67 -6.02
N LYS A 206 -9.16 7.46 -6.62
CA LYS A 206 -9.07 6.76 -7.91
C LYS A 206 -9.56 5.32 -7.79
N PHE A 207 -9.17 4.61 -6.73
CA PHE A 207 -9.68 3.26 -6.45
C PHE A 207 -11.20 3.24 -6.31
N PHE A 208 -11.78 4.17 -5.54
CA PHE A 208 -13.24 4.27 -5.39
C PHE A 208 -13.95 4.48 -6.71
N ALA A 209 -13.49 5.43 -7.52
CA ALA A 209 -14.10 5.71 -8.81
C ALA A 209 -14.07 4.47 -9.73
N ASP A 210 -12.93 3.79 -9.81
CA ASP A 210 -12.79 2.57 -10.61
C ASP A 210 -13.60 1.40 -10.02
N TYR A 211 -13.66 1.27 -8.71
CA TYR A 211 -14.46 0.27 -8.00
C TYR A 211 -15.95 0.47 -8.28
N GLN A 212 -16.50 1.68 -8.13
CA GLN A 212 -17.91 1.98 -8.36
C GLN A 212 -18.32 1.69 -9.82
N ARG A 213 -17.43 2.00 -10.77
CA ARG A 213 -17.64 1.71 -12.18
C ARG A 213 -17.74 0.20 -12.42
N VAL A 214 -16.78 -0.59 -11.95
CA VAL A 214 -16.77 -2.05 -12.12
C VAL A 214 -17.93 -2.69 -11.35
N PHE A 215 -18.23 -2.21 -10.14
CA PHE A 215 -19.38 -2.63 -9.34
C PHE A 215 -20.68 -2.52 -10.13
N THR A 216 -20.94 -1.35 -10.74
CA THR A 216 -22.15 -1.11 -11.53
C THR A 216 -22.22 -2.02 -12.76
N GLN A 217 -21.08 -2.29 -13.39
CA GLN A 217 -21.01 -3.21 -14.54
C GLN A 217 -21.36 -4.64 -14.14
N VAL A 218 -20.81 -5.12 -13.02
CA VAL A 218 -21.08 -6.46 -12.48
C VAL A 218 -22.52 -6.57 -12.00
N GLU A 219 -23.03 -5.57 -11.25
CA GLU A 219 -24.40 -5.53 -10.77
C GLU A 219 -25.40 -5.71 -11.92
N ASN A 220 -25.21 -5.00 -13.03
CA ASN A 220 -26.06 -5.11 -14.21
C ASN A 220 -25.97 -6.46 -14.92
N ALA A 221 -24.90 -7.23 -14.69
CA ALA A 221 -24.68 -8.54 -15.27
C ALA A 221 -25.12 -9.70 -14.36
N VAL A 222 -25.68 -9.41 -13.18
CA VAL A 222 -26.19 -10.44 -12.26
C VAL A 222 -27.52 -11.01 -12.76
N GLU A 223 -27.49 -12.28 -13.14
CA GLU A 223 -28.64 -13.08 -13.53
C GLU A 223 -29.10 -14.02 -12.38
N GLY A 224 -30.33 -14.56 -12.44
CA GLY A 224 -30.89 -15.43 -11.39
C GLY A 224 -31.58 -14.70 -10.23
N ILE A 225 -31.40 -13.38 -10.13
CA ILE A 225 -32.13 -12.48 -9.22
C ILE A 225 -33.22 -11.74 -10.01
N PRO A 226 -34.52 -11.80 -9.60
CA PRO A 226 -35.61 -11.16 -10.33
C PRO A 226 -35.37 -9.66 -10.59
N GLU A 227 -35.76 -9.16 -11.77
CA GLU A 227 -35.54 -7.74 -12.17
C GLU A 227 -36.06 -6.74 -11.12
N GLY A 228 -37.22 -7.02 -10.52
CA GLY A 228 -37.84 -6.19 -9.48
C GLY A 228 -37.15 -6.21 -8.11
N GLU A 229 -36.18 -7.10 -7.88
CA GLU A 229 -35.44 -7.22 -6.61
C GLU A 229 -34.10 -6.48 -6.66
N THR A 230 -34.13 -5.20 -7.04
CA THR A 230 -32.95 -4.36 -7.22
C THR A 230 -32.09 -4.26 -5.95
N GLU A 231 -32.71 -4.09 -4.78
CA GLU A 231 -31.98 -4.05 -3.50
C GLU A 231 -31.25 -5.36 -3.20
N LYS A 232 -31.88 -6.51 -3.48
CA LYS A 232 -31.24 -7.82 -3.25
C LYS A 232 -30.11 -8.07 -4.24
N ARG A 233 -30.25 -7.64 -5.49
CA ARG A 233 -29.18 -7.69 -6.51
C ARG A 233 -27.97 -6.87 -6.07
N ARG A 234 -28.21 -5.64 -5.61
CA ARG A 234 -27.16 -4.76 -5.08
C ARG A 234 -26.44 -5.40 -3.89
N LEU A 235 -27.21 -5.90 -2.92
CA LEU A 235 -26.67 -6.52 -1.72
C LEU A 235 -25.87 -7.79 -2.03
N TYR A 236 -26.33 -8.60 -2.99
CA TYR A 236 -25.59 -9.78 -3.47
C TYR A 236 -24.25 -9.37 -4.10
N THR A 237 -24.29 -8.43 -5.05
CA THR A 237 -23.08 -7.91 -5.72
C THR A 237 -22.09 -7.36 -4.71
N GLN A 238 -22.57 -6.62 -3.73
CA GLN A 238 -21.72 -6.06 -2.69
C GLN A 238 -21.09 -7.12 -1.79
N ARG A 239 -21.83 -8.12 -1.37
CA ARG A 239 -21.27 -9.24 -0.60
C ARG A 239 -20.21 -9.99 -1.41
N LEU A 240 -20.46 -10.21 -2.70
CA LEU A 240 -19.48 -10.81 -3.61
C LEU A 240 -18.19 -10.00 -3.67
N PHE A 241 -18.27 -8.68 -3.91
CA PHE A 241 -17.08 -7.84 -3.94
C PHE A 241 -16.36 -7.79 -2.58
N ASN A 242 -17.10 -7.73 -1.47
CA ASN A 242 -16.48 -7.75 -0.14
C ASN A 242 -15.70 -9.05 0.10
N ARG A 243 -16.27 -10.20 -0.31
CA ARG A 243 -15.60 -11.51 -0.24
C ARG A 243 -14.36 -11.55 -1.12
N LEU A 244 -14.43 -11.04 -2.36
CA LEU A 244 -13.29 -11.00 -3.29
C LEU A 244 -12.18 -10.05 -2.81
N MET A 245 -12.53 -8.87 -2.30
CA MET A 245 -11.59 -7.95 -1.67
C MET A 245 -10.92 -8.59 -0.46
N PHE A 246 -11.68 -9.29 0.38
CA PHE A 246 -11.13 -10.02 1.52
C PHE A 246 -10.14 -11.10 1.08
N LEU A 247 -10.47 -11.89 0.05
CA LEU A 247 -9.54 -12.85 -0.56
C LEU A 247 -8.24 -12.15 -0.98
N ARG A 248 -8.33 -11.00 -1.64
CA ARG A 248 -7.16 -10.25 -2.08
C ARG A 248 -6.26 -9.80 -0.94
N PHE A 249 -6.82 -9.39 0.21
CA PHE A 249 -6.04 -9.06 1.40
C PHE A 249 -5.34 -10.28 2.00
N ILE A 250 -6.02 -11.41 2.16
CA ILE A 250 -5.41 -12.61 2.77
C ILE A 250 -4.44 -13.32 1.82
N GLU A 251 -4.61 -13.17 0.51
CA GLU A 251 -3.67 -13.61 -0.52
C GLU A 251 -2.30 -12.95 -0.32
N LYS A 252 -2.25 -11.64 -0.01
CA LYS A 252 -1.01 -10.93 0.35
C LYS A 252 -0.34 -11.45 1.62
N LYS A 253 -1.05 -12.15 2.51
CA LYS A 253 -0.43 -12.87 3.66
C LYS A 253 0.20 -14.20 3.25
N GLY A 254 0.05 -14.63 1.99
CA GLY A 254 0.52 -15.93 1.50
C GLY A 254 -0.28 -17.11 2.03
N TRP A 255 -1.52 -16.87 2.49
CA TRP A 255 -2.36 -17.90 3.09
C TRP A 255 -3.16 -18.70 2.05
N LEU A 256 -3.32 -18.15 0.85
CA LEU A 256 -4.04 -18.78 -0.24
C LEU A 256 -3.06 -19.27 -1.29
N THR A 257 -3.22 -20.50 -1.77
CA THR A 257 -2.49 -20.97 -2.94
C THR A 257 -3.36 -21.77 -3.89
N TYR A 258 -3.11 -21.64 -5.19
CA TYR A 258 -3.70 -22.50 -6.21
C TYR A 258 -2.58 -23.18 -6.99
N ASN A 259 -2.44 -24.50 -6.84
CA ASN A 259 -1.32 -25.26 -7.39
C ASN A 259 0.07 -24.70 -7.00
N GLY A 260 0.18 -24.15 -5.79
CA GLY A 260 1.41 -23.53 -5.28
C GLY A 260 1.62 -22.07 -5.69
N ASP A 261 0.77 -21.52 -6.56
CA ASP A 261 0.78 -20.10 -6.91
C ASP A 261 0.11 -19.27 -5.81
N ARG A 262 0.78 -18.19 -5.37
CA ARG A 262 0.30 -17.27 -4.33
C ARG A 262 -0.53 -16.13 -4.90
N ASP A 263 -0.55 -15.90 -6.22
CA ASP A 263 -1.52 -15.01 -6.88
C ASP A 263 -2.85 -15.76 -7.07
N TYR A 264 -3.40 -16.20 -5.95
CA TYR A 264 -4.47 -17.20 -5.86
C TYR A 264 -5.68 -16.88 -6.74
N LEU A 265 -6.21 -15.65 -6.66
CA LEU A 265 -7.39 -15.25 -7.42
C LEU A 265 -7.15 -15.29 -8.93
N ARG A 266 -5.98 -14.83 -9.37
CA ARG A 266 -5.56 -14.84 -10.78
C ARG A 266 -5.37 -16.29 -11.25
N ALA A 267 -4.61 -17.08 -10.52
CA ALA A 267 -4.34 -18.47 -10.86
C ALA A 267 -5.63 -19.32 -10.92
N LEU A 268 -6.55 -19.11 -9.98
CA LEU A 268 -7.85 -19.78 -9.95
C LEU A 268 -8.73 -19.38 -11.15
N PHE A 269 -8.71 -18.10 -11.52
CA PHE A 269 -9.45 -17.59 -12.67
C PHE A 269 -8.89 -18.12 -13.99
N ASP A 270 -7.56 -18.10 -14.16
CA ASP A 270 -6.90 -18.61 -15.36
C ASP A 270 -7.17 -20.12 -15.54
N ALA A 271 -7.22 -20.89 -14.46
CA ALA A 271 -7.61 -22.30 -14.49
C ALA A 271 -9.07 -22.51 -14.92
N THR A 272 -9.96 -21.58 -14.57
CA THR A 272 -11.36 -21.59 -15.00
C THR A 272 -11.46 -21.36 -16.52
N GLU A 273 -10.78 -20.34 -17.02
CA GLU A 273 -10.77 -19.99 -18.44
C GLU A 273 -10.06 -21.05 -19.31
N ALA A 274 -9.07 -21.75 -18.73
CA ALA A 274 -8.38 -22.85 -19.40
C ALA A 274 -9.17 -24.17 -19.41
N SER A 275 -10.29 -24.25 -18.67
CA SER A 275 -11.09 -25.48 -18.62
C SER A 275 -11.67 -25.82 -20.00
N GLN A 276 -11.74 -27.12 -20.30
CA GLN A 276 -12.36 -27.62 -21.54
C GLN A 276 -13.90 -27.58 -21.46
N THR A 277 -14.44 -27.32 -20.28
CA THR A 277 -15.86 -27.12 -20.02
C THR A 277 -16.14 -25.65 -19.76
N ASP A 278 -17.37 -25.22 -20.02
CA ASP A 278 -17.84 -23.85 -19.75
C ASP A 278 -18.04 -23.65 -18.23
N GLU A 279 -16.92 -23.56 -17.50
CA GLU A 279 -16.90 -23.40 -16.04
C GLU A 279 -17.23 -21.97 -15.64
N SER A 280 -18.12 -21.82 -14.67
CA SER A 280 -18.42 -20.53 -14.04
C SER A 280 -17.42 -20.25 -12.93
N PHE A 281 -16.67 -19.15 -13.03
CA PHE A 281 -15.75 -18.77 -11.94
C PHE A 281 -16.47 -18.61 -10.60
N LEU A 282 -17.71 -18.09 -10.64
CA LEU A 282 -18.56 -17.95 -9.45
C LEU A 282 -18.96 -19.31 -8.86
N ASN A 283 -19.63 -20.14 -9.66
CA ASN A 283 -20.35 -21.31 -9.13
C ASN A 283 -19.47 -22.57 -9.09
N ASP A 284 -18.49 -22.71 -9.99
CA ASP A 284 -17.64 -23.90 -10.10
C ASP A 284 -16.33 -23.79 -9.32
N ARG A 285 -15.93 -22.59 -8.90
CA ARG A 285 -14.66 -22.32 -8.20
C ARG A 285 -14.85 -21.48 -6.93
N LEU A 286 -15.28 -20.23 -7.04
CA LEU A 286 -15.43 -19.32 -5.89
C LEU A 286 -16.43 -19.83 -4.84
N PHE A 287 -17.51 -20.49 -5.26
CA PHE A 287 -18.45 -21.14 -4.34
C PHE A 287 -17.73 -22.09 -3.37
N TRP A 288 -16.82 -22.93 -3.88
CA TRP A 288 -16.05 -23.87 -3.08
C TRP A 288 -15.03 -23.15 -2.19
N ALA A 289 -14.35 -22.14 -2.72
CA ALA A 289 -13.42 -21.32 -1.94
C ALA A 289 -14.13 -20.63 -0.75
N PHE A 290 -15.25 -19.96 -1.02
CA PHE A 290 -16.02 -19.22 -0.02
C PHE A 290 -16.63 -20.13 1.04
N PHE A 291 -17.37 -21.17 0.63
CA PHE A 291 -18.26 -21.89 1.55
C PHE A 291 -17.73 -23.25 1.99
N ARG A 292 -16.68 -23.75 1.36
CA ARG A 292 -16.03 -25.03 1.73
C ARG A 292 -14.55 -24.89 2.06
N GLY A 293 -13.92 -23.75 1.78
CA GLY A 293 -12.59 -23.41 2.28
C GLY A 293 -12.66 -22.48 3.49
N LEU A 294 -13.14 -21.25 3.27
CA LEU A 294 -13.08 -20.16 4.26
C LEU A 294 -14.20 -20.19 5.30
N GLY A 295 -15.42 -20.52 4.87
CA GLY A 295 -16.60 -20.71 5.71
C GLY A 295 -16.74 -22.15 6.24
N ASN A 296 -17.73 -22.36 7.12
CA ASN A 296 -17.91 -23.60 7.86
C ASN A 296 -19.15 -24.38 7.43
N VAL A 297 -19.21 -24.82 6.18
CA VAL A 297 -20.20 -25.85 5.82
C VAL A 297 -19.60 -27.24 6.09
N THR A 298 -19.19 -27.49 7.33
CA THR A 298 -18.61 -28.78 7.80
C THR A 298 -19.65 -29.89 8.00
N ASN A 299 -20.94 -29.62 7.77
CA ASN A 299 -21.97 -30.63 8.02
C ASN A 299 -22.29 -31.56 6.84
N LEU A 300 -21.68 -31.43 5.66
CA LEU A 300 -22.07 -32.26 4.51
C LEU A 300 -20.86 -32.63 3.63
N LEU A 301 -20.42 -33.89 3.79
CA LEU A 301 -19.55 -34.71 2.93
C LEU A 301 -18.03 -34.64 3.20
N GLU A 302 -17.37 -35.80 3.10
CA GLU A 302 -15.90 -35.90 3.01
C GLU A 302 -15.41 -35.02 1.86
N GLU A 303 -14.31 -34.29 2.06
CA GLU A 303 -13.72 -33.48 0.99
C GLU A 303 -13.31 -34.38 -0.17
N SER A 304 -13.95 -34.21 -1.34
CA SER A 304 -13.55 -34.92 -2.54
C SER A 304 -12.27 -34.29 -3.11
N ALA A 305 -11.42 -35.10 -3.76
CA ALA A 305 -10.23 -34.60 -4.44
C ALA A 305 -10.57 -33.54 -5.50
N GLU A 306 -11.73 -33.67 -6.16
CA GLU A 306 -12.23 -32.68 -7.13
C GLU A 306 -12.56 -31.33 -6.46
N MET A 307 -13.12 -31.33 -5.25
CA MET A 307 -13.41 -30.09 -4.53
C MET A 307 -12.13 -29.35 -4.12
N ILE A 308 -11.13 -30.08 -3.65
CA ILE A 308 -9.83 -29.52 -3.25
C ILE A 308 -9.12 -28.96 -4.49
N GLU A 309 -9.13 -29.68 -5.61
CA GLU A 309 -8.61 -29.17 -6.88
C GLU A 309 -9.35 -27.90 -7.29
N ARG A 310 -10.68 -27.89 -7.23
CA ARG A 310 -11.48 -26.75 -7.69
C ARG A 310 -11.26 -25.47 -6.91
N ARG A 311 -10.95 -25.55 -5.61
CA ARG A 311 -10.76 -24.36 -4.77
C ARG A 311 -9.30 -24.03 -4.49
N GLY A 312 -8.37 -24.97 -4.63
CA GLY A 312 -7.00 -24.85 -4.14
C GLY A 312 -6.86 -24.96 -2.61
N GLU A 313 -5.78 -24.41 -2.07
CA GLU A 313 -5.46 -24.38 -0.65
C GLU A 313 -5.97 -23.06 -0.03
N VAL A 314 -6.94 -23.18 0.87
CA VAL A 314 -7.63 -22.05 1.50
C VAL A 314 -7.82 -22.38 2.98
N PRO A 315 -7.42 -21.50 3.92
CA PRO A 315 -7.59 -21.75 5.35
C PRO A 315 -9.04 -21.47 5.78
N PHE A 316 -9.44 -22.09 6.88
CA PHE A 316 -10.70 -21.77 7.55
C PHE A 316 -10.57 -20.48 8.38
N LEU A 317 -11.52 -19.54 8.25
CA LEU A 317 -11.47 -18.23 8.93
C LEU A 317 -12.74 -17.85 9.72
N ASN A 318 -13.76 -18.71 9.77
CA ASN A 318 -15.11 -18.54 10.37
C ASN A 318 -16.19 -17.87 9.49
N ASP A 319 -17.44 -18.04 9.91
CA ASP A 319 -18.67 -17.85 9.12
C ASP A 319 -19.16 -16.42 8.89
N GLY A 320 -18.51 -15.36 9.37
CA GLY A 320 -19.10 -14.00 9.27
C GLY A 320 -19.34 -13.53 7.82
N LEU A 321 -18.26 -13.20 7.10
CA LEU A 321 -18.34 -12.73 5.71
C LEU A 321 -18.71 -13.85 4.72
N PHE A 322 -18.38 -15.08 5.08
CA PHE A 322 -18.56 -16.28 4.26
C PHE A 322 -19.81 -17.08 4.67
N GLU A 323 -20.71 -16.52 5.47
CA GLU A 323 -22.00 -17.14 5.75
C GLU A 323 -22.79 -17.25 4.45
N MET A 324 -23.31 -18.43 4.17
CA MET A 324 -24.14 -18.66 3.00
C MET A 324 -25.49 -17.95 3.16
N GLN A 325 -25.87 -17.18 2.15
CA GLN A 325 -27.11 -16.42 2.12
C GLN A 325 -28.14 -17.07 1.17
N GLU A 326 -29.37 -16.57 1.14
CA GLU A 326 -30.46 -17.12 0.33
C GLU A 326 -30.06 -17.38 -1.14
N TYR A 327 -29.47 -16.38 -1.80
CA TYR A 327 -29.04 -16.49 -3.21
C TYR A 327 -27.76 -17.30 -3.39
N ASP A 328 -26.88 -17.36 -2.40
CA ASP A 328 -25.71 -18.24 -2.44
C ASP A 328 -26.16 -19.71 -2.38
N ALA A 329 -27.12 -20.03 -1.50
CA ALA A 329 -27.63 -21.38 -1.30
C ALA A 329 -28.40 -21.94 -2.50
N ARG A 330 -29.04 -21.06 -3.29
CA ARG A 330 -29.71 -21.46 -4.53
C ARG A 330 -28.73 -21.89 -5.61
N ASN A 331 -27.53 -21.30 -5.62
CA ASN A 331 -26.47 -21.55 -6.61
C ASN A 331 -26.96 -21.47 -8.07
N ASP A 332 -27.93 -20.59 -8.33
CA ASP A 332 -28.54 -20.32 -9.64
C ASP A 332 -28.34 -18.86 -10.10
N VAL A 333 -27.53 -18.11 -9.35
CA VAL A 333 -27.06 -16.79 -9.74
C VAL A 333 -25.91 -16.98 -10.73
N HIS A 334 -25.96 -16.25 -11.83
CA HIS A 334 -24.93 -16.30 -12.86
C HIS A 334 -24.36 -14.91 -13.08
N ILE A 335 -23.03 -14.84 -13.16
CA ILE A 335 -22.26 -13.67 -13.54
C ILE A 335 -21.23 -14.15 -14.57
N PRO A 336 -21.21 -13.55 -15.78
CA PRO A 336 -20.23 -13.89 -16.81
C PRO A 336 -18.77 -13.76 -16.35
N ASN A 337 -17.88 -14.66 -16.80
CA ASN A 337 -16.46 -14.66 -16.42
C ASN A 337 -15.72 -13.37 -16.84
N ASP A 338 -16.13 -12.71 -17.93
CA ASP A 338 -15.53 -11.44 -18.37
C ASP A 338 -15.71 -10.32 -17.33
N LYS A 339 -16.79 -10.37 -16.54
CA LYS A 339 -17.00 -9.44 -15.41
C LYS A 339 -16.03 -9.70 -14.27
N PHE A 340 -15.68 -10.96 -14.02
CA PHE A 340 -14.62 -11.28 -13.05
C PHE A 340 -13.24 -10.87 -13.56
N ALA A 341 -12.96 -10.99 -14.85
CA ALA A 341 -11.74 -10.43 -15.44
C ALA A 341 -11.64 -8.90 -15.22
N GLU A 342 -12.76 -8.17 -15.29
CA GLU A 342 -12.81 -6.74 -14.96
C GLU A 342 -12.53 -6.46 -13.47
N ILE A 343 -13.03 -7.30 -12.55
CA ILE A 343 -12.75 -7.19 -11.10
C ILE A 343 -11.28 -7.48 -10.80
N LEU A 344 -10.73 -8.56 -11.34
CA LEU A 344 -9.32 -8.90 -11.13
C LEU A 344 -8.44 -7.80 -11.70
N LYS A 345 -8.72 -7.35 -12.94
CA LYS A 345 -8.01 -6.20 -13.53
C LYS A 345 -8.17 -4.92 -12.71
N LEU A 346 -9.23 -4.74 -11.93
CA LEU A 346 -9.31 -3.63 -10.97
C LEU A 346 -8.31 -3.84 -9.83
N PHE A 347 -8.36 -4.98 -9.13
CA PHE A 347 -7.50 -5.25 -7.96
C PHE A 347 -6.01 -5.26 -8.32
N GLU A 348 -5.67 -5.71 -9.51
CA GLU A 348 -4.29 -5.82 -9.98
C GLU A 348 -3.63 -4.48 -10.25
N ARG A 349 -4.43 -3.42 -10.42
CA ARG A 349 -3.89 -2.08 -10.62
C ARG A 349 -3.38 -1.45 -9.34
N TYR A 350 -3.88 -1.88 -8.19
CA TYR A 350 -3.62 -1.23 -6.92
C TYR A 350 -2.76 -2.10 -6.02
N ASN A 351 -1.88 -1.46 -5.27
CA ASN A 351 -1.16 -2.13 -4.21
C ASN A 351 -2.11 -2.32 -3.02
N PHE A 352 -2.21 -3.56 -2.52
CA PHE A 352 -3.00 -3.92 -1.35
C PHE A 352 -2.07 -4.14 -0.17
N THR A 353 -2.42 -3.57 0.97
CA THR A 353 -1.73 -3.82 2.23
C THR A 353 -2.67 -4.39 3.27
N VAL A 354 -2.12 -5.25 4.11
CA VAL A 354 -2.79 -5.85 5.27
C VAL A 354 -2.38 -5.16 6.57
N THR A 355 -1.44 -4.22 6.48
CA THR A 355 -1.00 -3.40 7.60
C THR A 355 -1.95 -2.23 7.73
N GLU A 356 -2.58 -2.08 8.89
CA GLU A 356 -3.40 -0.89 9.15
C GLU A 356 -2.48 0.32 9.38
N SER A 357 -2.68 1.37 8.57
CA SER A 357 -2.04 2.66 8.81
C SER A 357 -2.40 3.21 10.20
N THR A 358 -1.43 3.78 10.90
CA THR A 358 -1.71 4.55 12.13
C THR A 358 -1.82 6.04 11.78
N PRO A 359 -2.35 6.90 12.68
CA PRO A 359 -2.39 8.35 12.42
C PRO A 359 -1.01 8.98 12.19
N LEU A 360 0.06 8.30 12.58
CA LEU A 360 1.44 8.77 12.38
C LEU A 360 2.16 8.00 11.29
N ASP A 361 1.71 6.81 10.92
CA ASP A 361 2.41 5.95 9.98
C ASP A 361 1.44 5.43 8.93
N ILE A 362 1.54 6.01 7.74
CA ILE A 362 0.64 5.79 6.62
C ILE A 362 1.35 4.96 5.55
N GLU A 363 0.63 4.01 4.98
CA GLU A 363 1.02 3.27 3.79
C GLU A 363 0.15 3.72 2.61
N VAL A 364 0.77 4.11 1.50
CA VAL A 364 0.08 4.57 0.29
C VAL A 364 -0.36 3.35 -0.51
N ALA A 365 -1.36 2.65 0.00
CA ALA A 365 -1.91 1.43 -0.54
C ALA A 365 -3.40 1.31 -0.19
N VAL A 366 -4.10 0.39 -0.85
CA VAL A 366 -5.46 0.00 -0.48
C VAL A 366 -5.38 -0.88 0.77
N ASP A 367 -5.96 -0.44 1.88
CA ASP A 367 -5.93 -1.14 3.17
C ASP A 367 -7.32 -1.62 3.61
N PRO A 368 -7.45 -2.44 4.67
CA PRO A 368 -8.74 -3.00 5.07
C PRO A 368 -9.77 -1.95 5.53
N GLU A 369 -9.36 -0.75 5.95
CA GLU A 369 -10.31 0.33 6.29
C GLU A 369 -11.10 0.76 5.05
N MET A 370 -10.48 0.66 3.87
CA MET A 370 -11.16 0.93 2.60
C MET A 370 -12.43 0.10 2.45
N LEU A 371 -12.49 -1.13 3.00
CA LEU A 371 -13.73 -1.92 3.02
C LEU A 371 -14.86 -1.19 3.75
N GLY A 372 -14.56 -0.52 4.87
CA GLY A 372 -15.52 0.25 5.64
C GLY A 372 -16.04 1.45 4.85
N LYS A 373 -15.14 2.20 4.22
CA LYS A 373 -15.50 3.36 3.38
C LYS A 373 -16.29 2.94 2.13
N VAL A 374 -15.86 1.89 1.42
CA VAL A 374 -16.58 1.29 0.27
C VAL A 374 -17.97 0.83 0.72
N PHE A 375 -18.07 0.20 1.89
CA PHE A 375 -19.33 -0.22 2.48
C PHE A 375 -20.24 0.98 2.73
N GLU A 376 -19.72 2.07 3.29
CA GLU A 376 -20.51 3.29 3.52
C GLU A 376 -21.04 3.89 2.22
N GLU A 377 -20.18 4.12 1.23
CA GLU A 377 -20.59 4.73 -0.03
C GLU A 377 -21.58 3.86 -0.84
N LEU A 378 -21.43 2.54 -0.80
CA LEU A 378 -22.23 1.63 -1.64
C LEU A 378 -23.48 1.08 -0.95
N VAL A 379 -23.52 0.99 0.38
CA VAL A 379 -24.70 0.50 1.12
C VAL A 379 -25.62 1.63 1.50
N THR A 380 -25.05 2.77 1.92
CA THR A 380 -25.83 3.80 2.57
C THR A 380 -26.31 4.81 1.55
N GLY A 381 -27.44 4.49 0.91
CA GLY A 381 -28.37 5.53 0.45
C GLY A 381 -29.01 6.27 1.63
N ARG A 382 -28.23 6.67 2.64
CA ARG A 382 -28.70 7.33 3.87
C ARG A 382 -27.68 8.31 4.43
N HIS A 383 -27.86 9.56 4.04
CA HIS A 383 -27.78 10.66 5.01
C HIS A 383 -28.80 10.53 6.17
N ASP A 384 -29.67 9.50 6.17
CA ASP A 384 -30.81 9.32 7.08
C ASP A 384 -30.58 8.36 8.27
N THR A 385 -29.51 7.54 8.34
CA THR A 385 -29.23 6.65 9.50
C THR A 385 -28.14 7.15 10.44
N GLY A 386 -27.35 8.16 10.05
CA GLY A 386 -26.29 8.73 10.89
C GLY A 386 -25.13 7.79 11.18
N SER A 387 -24.99 6.67 10.47
CA SER A 387 -23.87 5.73 10.59
C SER A 387 -22.75 6.20 9.66
N TYR A 388 -21.81 6.97 10.21
CA TYR A 388 -20.61 7.44 9.52
C TYR A 388 -19.38 6.78 10.12
N TYR A 389 -18.39 6.48 9.28
CA TYR A 389 -17.11 5.99 9.73
C TYR A 389 -16.49 7.03 10.64
N THR A 390 -16.01 6.61 11.81
CA THR A 390 -15.35 7.53 12.74
C THR A 390 -13.90 7.69 12.28
N PRO A 391 -13.43 8.91 11.94
CA PRO A 391 -12.07 9.11 11.43
C PRO A 391 -10.99 8.54 12.38
N ARG A 392 -9.91 7.97 11.83
CA ARG A 392 -8.83 7.35 12.63
C ARG A 392 -8.27 8.23 13.76
N PRO A 393 -8.03 9.55 13.55
CA PRO A 393 -7.54 10.40 14.63
C PRO A 393 -8.49 10.44 15.84
N VAL A 394 -9.80 10.36 15.59
CA VAL A 394 -10.84 10.36 16.62
C VAL A 394 -10.86 9.03 17.37
N VAL A 395 -10.85 7.90 16.66
CA VAL A 395 -10.79 6.56 17.27
C VAL A 395 -9.52 6.41 18.11
N SER A 396 -8.36 6.77 17.55
CA SER A 396 -7.07 6.71 18.22
C SER A 396 -7.06 7.57 19.49
N PHE A 397 -7.60 8.79 19.42
CA PHE A 397 -7.73 9.67 20.58
C PHE A 397 -8.62 9.05 21.67
N MET A 398 -9.82 8.58 21.32
CA MET A 398 -10.74 7.97 22.28
C MET A 398 -10.12 6.74 22.96
N CYS A 399 -9.46 5.87 22.20
CA CYS A 399 -8.76 4.71 22.74
C CYS A 399 -7.61 5.12 23.67
N ARG A 400 -6.76 6.07 23.25
CA ARG A 400 -5.63 6.56 24.06
C ARG A 400 -6.08 7.16 25.38
N GLU A 401 -7.06 8.07 25.36
CA GLU A 401 -7.58 8.69 26.58
C GLU A 401 -8.25 7.66 27.50
N SER A 402 -9.00 6.71 26.93
CA SER A 402 -9.62 5.63 27.70
C SER A 402 -8.59 4.72 28.36
N LEU A 403 -7.53 4.35 27.63
CA LEU A 403 -6.43 3.53 28.15
C LEU A 403 -5.65 4.29 29.22
N LYS A 404 -5.36 5.57 29.01
CA LYS A 404 -4.68 6.44 29.97
C LYS A 404 -5.45 6.49 31.30
N ILE A 405 -6.76 6.75 31.26
CA ILE A 405 -7.61 6.75 32.46
C ILE A 405 -7.63 5.38 33.12
N CYS A 406 -7.73 4.29 32.35
CA CYS A 406 -7.71 2.93 32.88
C CYS A 406 -6.39 2.61 33.61
N LEU A 407 -5.25 3.00 33.03
CA LEU A 407 -3.93 2.81 33.59
C LEU A 407 -3.72 3.67 34.85
N GLN A 408 -4.12 4.94 34.84
CA GLN A 408 -4.11 5.82 36.03
C GLN A 408 -4.89 5.23 37.20
N ASN A 409 -6.00 4.54 36.93
CA ASN A 409 -6.81 3.92 37.98
C ASN A 409 -6.21 2.61 38.52
N LYS A 410 -5.28 1.99 37.78
CA LYS A 410 -4.68 0.68 38.12
C LYS A 410 -3.20 0.76 38.51
N THR A 411 -2.57 1.92 38.34
CA THR A 411 -1.14 2.15 38.57
C THR A 411 -0.94 3.48 39.27
N ASP A 412 0.19 3.65 39.95
CA ASP A 412 0.57 4.91 40.59
C ASP A 412 1.29 5.88 39.63
N GLU A 413 1.19 5.64 38.32
CA GLU A 413 1.85 6.44 37.28
C GLU A 413 1.13 7.77 37.04
N THR A 414 1.89 8.86 36.82
CA THR A 414 1.30 10.19 36.66
C THR A 414 0.77 10.41 35.24
N PRO A 415 -0.14 11.38 35.04
CA PRO A 415 -0.64 11.75 33.71
C PRO A 415 0.44 12.27 32.76
N GLU A 416 1.63 12.64 33.24
CA GLU A 416 2.74 13.04 32.37
C GLU A 416 3.58 11.85 31.88
N THR A 417 3.61 10.74 32.64
CA THR A 417 4.29 9.49 32.22
C THR A 417 3.43 8.59 31.32
N LEU A 418 2.10 8.74 31.36
CA LEU A 418 1.10 8.01 30.56
C LEU A 418 0.57 8.85 29.40
#